data_AF-A0A833EAT0-F1
#
_entry.id   AF-A0A833EAT0-F1
#
_cell.length_a   1.000
_cell.length_b   1.000
_cell.length_c   1.000
_cell.angle_alpha   90.00
_cell.angle_beta   90.00
_cell.angle_gamma   90.00
#
_symmetry.space_group_name_H-M   'P 1'
#
loop_
_entity.id
_entity.type
_entity.pdbx_description
1 polymer ?
#
loop_
_entity_poly.entity_id
_entity_poly.type
_entity_poly.pdbx_seq_one_letter_code
_entity_poly.pdbx_strand_id
1 'polypeptide(L)'
;MDSKISVVIVSDGKYGHRTYENIKKKFPCEYVVLKYRGEFEDIEIDRETLKKLKNFHILITYLRDPDLTYTLIQEIGGEKHPFIIVGIWKGEGFKRQLERFRNVVCPDLLCNLDEDYLKDRVKEFPQLKEFLKHFGKPRVNIHLDGDVIRDIEVVRDSPCGAVSKTLQEFLGERIGEETLRRMGLRIQHFCNAGGFKPFSERECKKVKVGHILLEGIEIH
;
A
#
# COMPACT_ATOMS: atom_id res chain seq x y z
N MET A 1 -12.81 -14.66 -12.63
CA MET A 1 -12.15 -13.93 -11.53
C MET A 1 -12.80 -14.38 -10.24
N ASP A 2 -12.31 -15.47 -9.63
CA ASP A 2 -12.86 -16.01 -8.38
C ASP A 2 -12.11 -15.49 -7.16
N SER A 3 -11.80 -14.19 -7.14
CA SER A 3 -11.36 -13.56 -5.90
C SER A 3 -12.59 -13.21 -5.06
N LYS A 4 -12.64 -13.75 -3.85
CA LYS A 4 -13.66 -13.44 -2.84
C LYS A 4 -13.51 -12.05 -2.22
N ILE A 5 -12.50 -11.24 -2.61
CA ILE A 5 -12.27 -9.92 -2.03
C ILE A 5 -12.36 -8.80 -3.07
N SER A 6 -13.01 -7.71 -2.68
CA SER A 6 -13.12 -6.47 -3.45
C SER A 6 -12.39 -5.34 -2.73
N VAL A 7 -11.71 -4.49 -3.50
CA VAL A 7 -10.90 -3.39 -2.98
C VAL A 7 -11.43 -2.06 -3.51
N VAL A 8 -11.40 -1.01 -2.70
CA VAL A 8 -11.66 0.36 -3.17
C VAL A 8 -10.50 1.27 -2.80
N ILE A 9 -10.10 2.10 -3.75
CA ILE A 9 -9.09 3.13 -3.55
C ILE A 9 -9.81 4.47 -3.43
N VAL A 10 -9.71 5.11 -2.28
CA VAL A 10 -10.30 6.43 -2.01
C VAL A 10 -9.22 7.50 -2.13
N SER A 11 -9.49 8.54 -2.89
CA SER A 11 -8.51 9.58 -3.20
C SER A 11 -9.15 10.97 -3.28
N ASP A 12 -8.33 12.01 -3.10
CA ASP A 12 -8.68 13.40 -3.42
C ASP A 12 -8.29 13.78 -4.87
N GLY A 13 -7.88 12.80 -5.68
CA GLY A 13 -7.49 12.95 -7.08
C GLY A 13 -5.97 13.02 -7.30
N LYS A 14 -5.15 13.24 -6.26
CA LYS A 14 -3.69 13.38 -6.44
C LYS A 14 -2.92 12.07 -6.41
N TYR A 15 -3.33 11.13 -5.56
CA TYR A 15 -2.63 9.86 -5.33
C TYR A 15 -3.57 8.66 -5.46
N GLY A 16 -3.02 7.44 -5.35
CA GLY A 16 -3.82 6.21 -5.40
C GLY A 16 -4.07 5.63 -6.79
N HIS A 17 -3.97 6.41 -7.88
CA HIS A 17 -4.19 5.89 -9.24
C HIS A 17 -3.28 4.69 -9.58
N ARG A 18 -1.98 4.76 -9.28
CA ARG A 18 -1.05 3.63 -9.50
C ARG A 18 -1.43 2.39 -8.69
N THR A 19 -1.88 2.61 -7.46
CA THR A 19 -2.34 1.53 -6.59
C THR A 19 -3.59 0.86 -7.16
N TYR A 20 -4.55 1.65 -7.63
CA TYR A 20 -5.72 1.15 -8.35
C TYR A 20 -5.33 0.33 -9.59
N GLU A 21 -4.46 0.87 -10.45
CA GLU A 21 -4.00 0.22 -11.67
C GLU A 21 -3.29 -1.12 -11.40
N ASN A 22 -2.59 -1.24 -10.27
CA ASN A 22 -1.94 -2.50 -9.92
C ASN A 22 -2.91 -3.50 -9.28
N ILE A 23 -3.72 -3.05 -8.32
CA ILE A 23 -4.63 -3.91 -7.56
C ILE A 23 -5.74 -4.49 -8.46
N LYS A 24 -6.25 -3.71 -9.43
CA LYS A 24 -7.31 -4.18 -10.35
C LYS A 24 -6.90 -5.39 -11.20
N LYS A 25 -5.60 -5.66 -11.34
CA LYS A 25 -5.07 -6.84 -12.05
C LYS A 25 -5.36 -8.16 -11.31
N LYS A 26 -5.60 -8.11 -10.00
CA LYS A 26 -5.79 -9.29 -9.15
C LYS A 26 -7.17 -9.33 -8.49
N PHE A 27 -7.75 -8.18 -8.18
CA PHE A 27 -9.02 -8.08 -7.46
C PHE A 27 -10.00 -7.15 -8.17
N PRO A 28 -11.33 -7.40 -8.08
CA PRO A 28 -12.34 -6.38 -8.34
C PRO A 28 -12.00 -5.12 -7.55
N CYS A 29 -11.69 -4.03 -8.26
CA CYS A 29 -11.16 -2.82 -7.68
C CYS A 29 -11.88 -1.60 -8.26
N GLU A 30 -12.23 -0.65 -7.39
CA GLU A 30 -12.77 0.63 -7.81
C GLU A 30 -11.90 1.79 -7.34
N TYR A 31 -11.89 2.87 -8.13
CA TYR A 31 -11.23 4.12 -7.77
C TYR A 31 -12.28 5.20 -7.56
N VAL A 32 -12.35 5.72 -6.33
CA VAL A 32 -13.33 6.74 -5.93
C VAL A 32 -12.59 8.01 -5.57
N VAL A 33 -12.84 9.08 -6.35
CA VAL A 33 -12.48 10.43 -5.93
C VAL A 33 -13.55 10.90 -4.96
N LEU A 34 -13.18 11.08 -3.70
CA LEU A 34 -14.13 11.38 -2.63
C LEU A 34 -14.63 12.81 -2.80
N LYS A 35 -15.95 12.95 -2.96
CA LYS A 35 -16.63 14.24 -2.93
C LYS A 35 -17.12 14.50 -1.52
N TYR A 36 -16.88 15.71 -1.04
CA TYR A 36 -17.32 16.17 0.27
C TYR A 36 -17.68 17.65 0.20
N ARG A 37 -18.36 18.14 1.23
CA ARG A 37 -18.67 19.56 1.45
C ARG A 37 -18.19 19.97 2.85
N GLY A 38 -18.08 21.27 3.09
CA GLY A 38 -17.63 21.81 4.37
C GLY A 38 -16.13 21.82 4.55
N GLU A 39 -15.69 22.34 5.68
CA GLU A 39 -14.29 22.46 6.10
C GLU A 39 -14.20 22.10 7.59
N PHE A 40 -13.03 21.62 8.02
CA PHE A 40 -12.77 21.22 9.42
C PHE A 40 -13.83 20.24 9.97
N GLU A 41 -14.60 20.66 10.98
CA GLU A 41 -15.60 19.83 11.66
C GLU A 41 -16.91 19.69 10.88
N ASP A 42 -17.17 20.58 9.91
CA ASP A 42 -18.40 20.58 9.09
C ASP A 42 -18.28 19.70 7.84
N ILE A 43 -17.25 18.85 7.77
CA ILE A 43 -17.03 17.97 6.62
C ILE A 43 -18.16 16.94 6.52
N GLU A 44 -18.88 16.98 5.41
CA GLU A 44 -19.94 16.03 5.09
C GLU A 44 -19.60 15.21 3.84
N ILE A 45 -19.59 13.89 3.99
CA ILE A 45 -19.41 12.93 2.90
C ILE A 45 -20.80 12.45 2.44
N ASP A 46 -20.97 12.38 1.12
CA ASP A 46 -22.21 11.88 0.52
C ASP A 46 -22.60 10.48 1.04
N ARG A 47 -23.86 10.32 1.46
CA ARG A 47 -24.37 9.09 2.10
C ARG A 47 -24.39 7.90 1.16
N GLU A 48 -24.67 8.11 -0.12
CA GLU A 48 -24.65 7.01 -1.10
C GLU A 48 -23.23 6.49 -1.30
N THR A 49 -22.27 7.41 -1.35
CA THR A 49 -20.84 7.09 -1.39
C THR A 49 -20.43 6.28 -0.15
N LEU A 50 -20.79 6.71 1.06
CA LEU A 50 -20.47 5.96 2.29
C LEU A 50 -21.07 4.54 2.27
N LYS A 51 -22.35 4.41 1.90
CA LYS A 51 -23.01 3.09 1.76
C LYS A 51 -22.28 2.20 0.76
N LYS A 52 -21.86 2.77 -0.38
CA LYS A 52 -21.09 2.05 -1.39
C LYS A 52 -19.74 1.57 -0.83
N LEU A 53 -19.01 2.42 -0.12
CA LEU A 53 -17.69 2.08 0.44
C LEU A 53 -17.77 0.94 1.46
N LYS A 54 -18.86 0.86 2.24
CA LYS A 54 -19.10 -0.24 3.20
C LYS A 54 -19.23 -1.63 2.56
N ASN A 55 -19.52 -1.71 1.26
CA ASN A 55 -19.68 -2.98 0.54
C ASN A 55 -18.34 -3.60 0.09
N PHE A 56 -17.22 -2.90 0.24
CA PHE A 56 -15.91 -3.41 -0.11
C PHE A 56 -15.27 -4.17 1.05
N HIS A 57 -14.39 -5.12 0.73
CA HIS A 57 -13.67 -5.87 1.75
C HIS A 57 -12.48 -5.10 2.30
N ILE A 58 -11.80 -4.34 1.43
CA ILE A 58 -10.64 -3.51 1.76
C ILE A 58 -10.80 -2.12 1.16
N LEU A 59 -10.47 -1.10 1.94
CA LEU A 59 -10.41 0.29 1.51
C LEU A 59 -8.99 0.80 1.73
N ILE A 60 -8.37 1.37 0.69
CA ILE A 60 -7.09 2.05 0.80
C ILE A 60 -7.32 3.53 0.52
N THR A 61 -7.05 4.38 1.51
CA THR A 61 -7.23 5.83 1.35
C THR A 61 -5.91 6.55 1.14
N TYR A 62 -5.93 7.50 0.20
CA TYR A 62 -4.84 8.44 -0.09
C TYR A 62 -5.30 9.90 0.04
N LEU A 63 -6.28 10.15 0.90
CA LEU A 63 -6.71 11.50 1.25
C LEU A 63 -5.56 12.24 1.95
N ARG A 64 -5.30 13.49 1.54
CA ARG A 64 -4.25 14.31 2.13
C ARG A 64 -4.72 15.15 3.31
N ASP A 65 -6.01 15.43 3.35
CA ASP A 65 -6.67 16.19 4.41
C ASP A 65 -6.92 15.25 5.61
N PRO A 66 -6.30 15.52 6.78
CA PRO A 66 -6.49 14.69 7.97
C PRO A 66 -7.91 14.74 8.50
N ASP A 67 -8.61 15.86 8.41
CA ASP A 67 -9.98 16.00 8.94
C ASP A 67 -10.94 15.18 8.09
N LEU A 68 -10.83 15.27 6.75
CA LEU A 68 -11.60 14.42 5.84
C LEU A 68 -11.29 12.92 6.05
N THR A 69 -10.02 12.58 6.29
CA THR A 69 -9.62 11.19 6.57
C THR A 69 -10.26 10.69 7.85
N TYR A 70 -10.26 11.52 8.90
CA TYR A 70 -10.89 11.22 10.18
C TYR A 70 -12.40 11.06 10.03
N THR A 71 -13.08 12.00 9.37
CA THR A 71 -14.53 11.92 9.11
C THR A 71 -14.89 10.66 8.35
N LEU A 72 -14.16 10.31 7.29
CA LEU A 72 -14.38 9.05 6.58
C LEU A 72 -14.27 7.86 7.55
N ILE A 73 -13.18 7.79 8.32
CA ILE A 73 -12.94 6.66 9.23
C ILE A 73 -13.95 6.63 10.39
N GLN A 74 -14.47 7.77 10.84
CA GLN A 74 -15.52 7.81 11.85
C GLN A 74 -16.83 7.20 11.34
N GLU A 75 -17.17 7.41 10.05
CA GLU A 75 -18.40 6.91 9.43
C GLU A 75 -18.38 5.40 9.09
N ILE A 76 -17.19 4.84 8.81
CA ILE A 76 -17.03 3.45 8.34
C ILE A 76 -16.09 2.58 9.19
N GLY A 77 -15.40 3.17 10.17
CA GLY A 77 -14.52 2.48 11.11
C GLY A 77 -15.31 1.71 12.16
N GLY A 78 -14.68 0.69 12.75
CA GLY A 78 -15.30 -0.21 13.72
C GLY A 78 -16.18 -1.31 13.10
N GLU A 79 -16.51 -1.19 11.82
CA GLU A 79 -17.27 -2.17 11.05
C GLU A 79 -16.42 -3.41 10.70
N LYS A 80 -17.08 -4.54 10.41
CA LYS A 80 -16.40 -5.75 9.93
C LYS A 80 -15.78 -5.55 8.54
N HIS A 81 -16.43 -4.72 7.71
CA HIS A 81 -16.00 -4.37 6.36
C HIS A 81 -16.25 -2.87 6.11
N PRO A 82 -15.35 -2.19 5.37
CA PRO A 82 -14.05 -2.66 4.89
C PRO A 82 -12.99 -2.72 6.00
N PHE A 83 -11.89 -3.45 5.76
CA PHE A 83 -10.64 -3.17 6.47
C PHE A 83 -9.93 -1.99 5.78
N ILE A 84 -9.49 -1.01 6.55
CA ILE A 84 -9.06 0.31 6.08
C ILE A 84 -7.55 0.45 6.25
N ILE A 85 -6.85 0.70 5.14
CA ILE A 85 -5.43 1.01 5.09
C ILE A 85 -5.26 2.49 4.76
N VAL A 86 -4.69 3.24 5.70
CA VAL A 86 -4.47 4.68 5.55
C VAL A 86 -3.10 4.91 4.96
N GLY A 87 -3.05 5.22 3.67
CA GLY A 87 -1.79 5.40 2.94
C GLY A 87 -1.11 6.75 3.14
N ILE A 88 -1.85 7.75 3.62
CA ILE A 88 -1.33 9.08 3.94
C ILE A 88 -1.83 9.48 5.32
N TRP A 89 -0.91 9.65 6.25
CA TRP A 89 -1.18 10.14 7.60
C TRP A 89 0.08 10.83 8.13
N LYS A 90 -0.08 11.69 9.15
CA LYS A 90 1.04 12.39 9.80
C LYS A 90 0.79 12.50 11.30
N GLY A 91 1.84 12.29 12.08
CA GLY A 91 1.81 12.43 13.53
C GLY A 91 1.27 11.20 14.25
N GLU A 92 1.97 10.77 15.31
CA GLU A 92 1.59 9.60 16.10
C GLU A 92 0.25 9.80 16.83
N GLY A 93 -0.10 11.03 17.20
CA GLY A 93 -1.39 11.34 17.80
C GLY A 93 -2.55 10.99 16.86
N PHE A 94 -2.47 11.46 15.61
CA PHE A 94 -3.48 11.18 14.59
C PHE A 94 -3.56 9.69 14.26
N LYS A 95 -2.41 9.02 14.09
CA LYS A 95 -2.35 7.57 13.92
C LYS A 95 -3.09 6.83 15.05
N ARG A 96 -2.79 7.17 16.31
CA ARG A 96 -3.47 6.56 17.47
C ARG A 96 -4.97 6.82 17.47
N GLN A 97 -5.43 7.97 16.98
CA GLN A 97 -6.87 8.24 16.86
C GLN A 97 -7.52 7.32 15.82
N LEU A 98 -6.90 7.17 14.65
CA LEU A 98 -7.41 6.31 13.57
C LEU A 98 -7.35 4.83 13.92
N GLU A 99 -6.26 4.36 14.52
CA GLU A 99 -6.07 2.95 14.86
C GLU A 99 -6.85 2.49 16.11
N ARG A 100 -7.59 3.39 16.79
CA ARG A 100 -8.59 2.99 17.79
C ARG A 100 -9.71 2.15 17.18
N PHE A 101 -10.01 2.38 15.90
CA PHE A 101 -10.92 1.55 15.14
C PHE A 101 -10.20 0.26 14.73
N ARG A 102 -10.70 -0.90 15.18
CA ARG A 102 -10.01 -2.20 15.02
C ARG A 102 -9.74 -2.61 13.57
N ASN A 103 -10.58 -2.16 12.65
CA ASN A 103 -10.45 -2.40 11.21
C ASN A 103 -9.55 -1.38 10.50
N VAL A 104 -8.83 -0.49 11.20
CA VAL A 104 -8.02 0.58 10.59
C VAL A 104 -6.53 0.42 10.92
N VAL A 105 -5.66 0.50 9.91
CA VAL A 105 -4.20 0.52 10.08
C VAL A 105 -3.56 1.67 9.31
N CYS A 106 -2.56 2.29 9.93
CA CYS A 106 -1.79 3.41 9.39
C CYS A 106 -0.32 2.98 9.22
N PRO A 107 0.02 2.25 8.14
CA PRO A 107 1.38 1.81 7.94
C PRO A 107 2.30 2.97 7.55
N ASP A 108 3.56 2.92 7.97
CA ASP A 108 4.57 3.92 7.56
C ASP A 108 4.78 3.92 6.05
N LEU A 109 4.73 2.71 5.48
CA LEU A 109 4.83 2.37 4.07
C LEU A 109 3.88 1.20 3.80
N LEU A 110 3.11 1.26 2.71
CA LEU A 110 2.25 0.14 2.32
C LEU A 110 3.03 -1.14 1.97
N CYS A 111 4.30 -1.01 1.58
CA CYS A 111 5.19 -2.15 1.37
C CYS A 111 5.77 -2.72 2.68
N ASN A 112 5.32 -2.27 3.86
CA ASN A 112 5.58 -2.97 5.12
C ASN A 112 4.51 -4.02 5.44
N LEU A 113 3.40 -4.03 4.70
CA LEU A 113 2.27 -4.89 5.03
C LEU A 113 2.62 -6.35 4.76
N ASP A 114 2.71 -7.16 5.80
CA ASP A 114 2.78 -8.61 5.74
C ASP A 114 2.02 -9.22 6.93
N GLU A 115 2.04 -10.54 6.99
CA GLU A 115 1.37 -11.31 8.03
C GLU A 115 1.91 -11.00 9.43
N ASP A 116 3.20 -10.65 9.54
CA ASP A 116 3.84 -10.30 10.81
C ASP A 116 3.53 -8.87 11.26
N TYR A 117 3.40 -7.93 10.32
CA TYR A 117 2.99 -6.57 10.58
C TYR A 117 1.52 -6.50 11.02
N LEU A 118 0.67 -7.33 10.43
CA LEU A 118 -0.78 -7.33 10.68
C LEU A 118 -1.25 -8.43 11.65
N LYS A 119 -0.36 -9.26 12.21
CA LYS A 119 -0.58 -10.38 13.16
C LYS A 119 -2.04 -10.61 13.61
N ASP A 120 -2.49 -9.86 14.61
CA ASP A 120 -3.80 -10.07 15.23
C ASP A 120 -4.96 -9.71 14.29
N ARG A 121 -4.75 -8.70 13.44
CA ARG A 121 -5.72 -8.24 12.45
C ARG A 121 -5.93 -9.26 11.34
N VAL A 122 -4.91 -10.03 10.96
CA VAL A 122 -5.06 -11.08 9.93
C VAL A 122 -5.96 -12.23 10.43
N LYS A 123 -6.00 -12.47 11.75
CA LYS A 123 -6.90 -13.45 12.36
C LYS A 123 -8.33 -12.94 12.40
N GLU A 124 -8.53 -11.67 12.76
CA GLU A 124 -9.85 -11.03 12.88
C GLU A 124 -10.48 -10.69 11.52
N PHE A 125 -9.64 -10.29 10.55
CA PHE A 125 -10.02 -9.84 9.21
C PHE A 125 -9.40 -10.75 8.13
N PRO A 126 -9.99 -11.93 7.86
CA PRO A 126 -9.41 -12.94 6.97
C PRO A 126 -9.25 -12.46 5.52
N GLN A 127 -9.98 -11.43 5.08
CA GLN A 127 -9.79 -10.81 3.76
C GLN A 127 -8.35 -10.30 3.56
N LEU A 128 -7.64 -9.96 4.64
CA LEU A 128 -6.24 -9.55 4.58
C LEU A 128 -5.32 -10.66 4.11
N LYS A 129 -5.60 -11.94 4.45
CA LYS A 129 -4.78 -13.07 3.99
C LYS A 129 -4.75 -13.14 2.47
N GLU A 130 -5.91 -12.98 1.84
CA GLU A 130 -6.02 -13.03 0.38
C GLU A 130 -5.33 -11.82 -0.25
N PHE A 131 -5.49 -10.64 0.33
CA PHE A 131 -4.80 -9.42 -0.14
C PHE A 131 -3.27 -9.56 -0.06
N LEU A 132 -2.78 -10.03 1.08
CA LEU A 132 -1.35 -10.15 1.35
C LEU A 132 -0.68 -11.19 0.44
N LYS A 133 -1.39 -12.19 -0.10
CA LYS A 133 -0.79 -13.09 -1.10
C LYS A 133 -0.21 -12.34 -2.30
N HIS A 134 -0.82 -11.24 -2.69
CA HIS A 134 -0.46 -10.50 -3.90
C HIS A 134 0.17 -9.14 -3.63
N PHE A 135 -0.20 -8.47 -2.54
CA PHE A 135 0.25 -7.11 -2.26
C PHE A 135 0.73 -6.89 -0.83
N GLY A 136 1.86 -6.21 -0.66
CA GLY A 136 2.42 -5.90 0.64
C GLY A 136 3.94 -5.75 0.60
N LYS A 137 4.63 -6.34 1.59
CA LYS A 137 6.09 -6.51 1.60
C LYS A 137 6.52 -7.32 0.39
N PRO A 138 7.37 -6.80 -0.52
CA PRO A 138 7.68 -7.49 -1.76
C PRO A 138 8.32 -8.86 -1.54
N ARG A 139 8.03 -9.80 -2.42
CA ARG A 139 8.72 -11.09 -2.55
C ARG A 139 8.97 -11.36 -4.02
N VAL A 140 10.23 -11.59 -4.37
CA VAL A 140 10.72 -11.64 -5.74
C VAL A 140 11.70 -12.79 -5.88
N ASN A 141 11.46 -13.66 -6.84
CA ASN A 141 12.43 -14.67 -7.26
C ASN A 141 13.14 -14.17 -8.51
N ILE A 142 14.46 -14.13 -8.48
CA ILE A 142 15.31 -13.82 -9.63
C ILE A 142 15.95 -15.13 -10.09
N HIS A 143 15.69 -15.53 -11.33
CA HIS A 143 16.25 -16.74 -11.92
C HIS A 143 17.41 -16.38 -12.84
N LEU A 144 18.53 -17.06 -12.66
CA LEU A 144 19.77 -16.81 -13.41
C LEU A 144 20.01 -17.87 -14.50
N ASP A 145 20.67 -17.43 -15.57
CA ASP A 145 21.39 -18.29 -16.52
C ASP A 145 22.88 -17.94 -16.42
N GLY A 146 23.63 -18.74 -15.67
CA GLY A 146 24.98 -18.37 -15.22
C GLY A 146 24.95 -17.18 -14.26
N ASP A 147 25.55 -16.05 -14.66
CA ASP A 147 25.52 -14.80 -13.91
C ASP A 147 24.48 -13.79 -14.44
N VAL A 148 23.71 -14.15 -15.47
CA VAL A 148 22.78 -13.24 -16.15
C VAL A 148 21.35 -13.48 -15.65
N ILE A 149 20.64 -12.38 -15.33
CA ILE A 149 19.24 -12.42 -14.93
C ILE A 149 18.38 -12.83 -16.12
N ARG A 150 17.83 -14.05 -16.07
CA ARG A 150 17.01 -14.61 -17.14
C ARG A 150 15.53 -14.30 -16.96
N ASP A 151 15.06 -14.39 -15.73
CA ASP A 151 13.65 -14.15 -15.38
C ASP A 151 13.51 -13.52 -13.99
N ILE A 152 12.44 -12.77 -13.79
CA ILE A 152 12.10 -12.13 -12.52
C ILE A 152 10.63 -12.37 -12.23
N GLU A 153 10.36 -13.26 -11.28
CA GLU A 153 9.03 -13.57 -10.79
C GLU A 153 8.71 -12.70 -9.56
N VAL A 154 7.73 -11.81 -9.69
CA VAL A 154 7.22 -11.03 -8.55
C VAL A 154 6.06 -11.77 -7.90
N VAL A 155 6.37 -12.58 -6.90
CA VAL A 155 5.39 -13.37 -6.11
C VAL A 155 4.42 -12.45 -5.38
N ARG A 156 4.94 -11.39 -4.75
CA ARG A 156 4.18 -10.36 -4.02
C ARG A 156 4.71 -8.99 -4.36
N ASP A 157 3.85 -8.09 -4.83
CA ASP A 157 4.23 -6.73 -5.24
C ASP A 157 3.90 -5.72 -4.13
N SER A 158 4.52 -4.56 -4.20
CA SER A 158 4.03 -3.37 -3.53
C SER A 158 2.62 -2.98 -4.03
N PRO A 159 1.71 -2.47 -3.17
CA PRO A 159 0.39 -2.03 -3.63
C PRO A 159 0.44 -0.99 -4.75
N CYS A 160 1.46 -0.12 -4.77
CA CYS A 160 1.64 0.90 -5.81
C CYS A 160 2.22 0.37 -7.13
N GLY A 161 2.63 -0.91 -7.21
CA GLY A 161 3.19 -1.54 -8.41
C GLY A 161 4.59 -1.08 -8.78
N ALA A 162 5.32 -0.50 -7.83
CA ALA A 162 6.66 0.02 -8.11
C ALA A 162 7.67 -1.12 -8.33
N VAL A 163 7.54 -2.24 -7.59
CA VAL A 163 8.51 -3.35 -7.67
C VAL A 163 8.47 -4.03 -9.03
N SER A 164 7.28 -4.47 -9.45
CA SER A 164 7.12 -5.10 -10.77
C SER A 164 7.55 -4.19 -11.90
N LYS A 165 7.28 -2.88 -11.82
CA LYS A 165 7.72 -1.94 -12.84
C LYS A 165 9.23 -1.74 -12.87
N THR A 166 9.86 -1.61 -11.70
CA THR A 166 11.29 -1.33 -11.58
C THR A 166 12.14 -2.52 -11.99
N LEU A 167 11.81 -3.72 -11.53
CA LEU A 167 12.71 -4.87 -11.69
C LEU A 167 12.82 -5.35 -13.14
N GLN A 168 11.79 -5.14 -13.95
CA GLN A 168 11.81 -5.50 -15.37
C GLN A 168 12.92 -4.78 -16.16
N GLU A 169 13.42 -3.64 -15.66
CA GLU A 169 14.54 -2.92 -16.26
C GLU A 169 15.89 -3.65 -16.15
N PHE A 170 15.98 -4.68 -15.29
CA PHE A 170 17.22 -5.42 -14.99
C PHE A 170 17.30 -6.80 -15.67
N LEU A 171 16.29 -7.18 -16.45
CA LEU A 171 16.34 -8.41 -17.24
C LEU A 171 17.52 -8.38 -18.22
N GLY A 172 18.29 -9.46 -18.26
CA GLY A 172 19.50 -9.57 -19.08
C GLY A 172 20.75 -8.92 -18.50
N GLU A 173 20.67 -8.28 -17.33
CA GLU A 173 21.87 -7.78 -16.64
C GLU A 173 22.58 -8.90 -15.86
N ARG A 174 23.89 -8.72 -15.64
CA ARG A 174 24.64 -9.60 -14.75
C ARG A 174 24.31 -9.28 -13.29
N ILE A 175 24.05 -10.31 -12.50
CA ILE A 175 23.80 -10.16 -11.07
C ILE A 175 25.10 -9.83 -10.33
N GLY A 176 25.02 -8.93 -9.36
CA GLY A 176 26.16 -8.50 -8.55
C GLY A 176 25.74 -7.42 -7.55
N GLU A 177 26.65 -7.04 -6.65
CA GLU A 177 26.39 -6.03 -5.62
C GLU A 177 25.95 -4.70 -6.22
N GLU A 178 26.58 -4.27 -7.31
CA GLU A 178 26.21 -3.04 -8.01
C GLU A 178 24.80 -3.11 -8.60
N THR A 179 24.42 -4.25 -9.17
CA THR A 179 23.10 -4.49 -9.74
C THR A 179 22.03 -4.43 -8.65
N LEU A 180 22.26 -5.09 -7.51
CA LEU A 180 21.37 -5.03 -6.34
C LEU A 180 21.27 -3.59 -5.80
N ARG A 181 22.40 -2.88 -5.67
CA ARG A 181 22.40 -1.47 -5.26
C ARG A 181 21.56 -0.61 -6.20
N ARG A 182 21.71 -0.80 -7.51
CA ARG A 182 20.93 -0.10 -8.53
C ARG A 182 19.45 -0.43 -8.45
N MET A 183 19.06 -1.70 -8.23
CA MET A 183 17.66 -2.07 -8.00
C MET A 183 17.08 -1.34 -6.78
N GLY A 184 17.82 -1.36 -5.67
CA GLY A 184 17.45 -0.69 -4.43
C GLY A 184 17.37 0.83 -4.54
N LEU A 185 18.17 1.47 -5.41
CA LEU A 185 18.07 2.91 -5.72
C LEU A 185 16.91 3.21 -6.68
N ARG A 186 16.73 2.37 -7.69
CA ARG A 186 15.74 2.59 -8.75
C ARG A 186 14.32 2.61 -8.19
N ILE A 187 14.01 1.72 -7.25
CA ILE A 187 12.70 1.70 -6.59
C ILE A 187 12.41 3.00 -5.80
N GLN A 188 13.44 3.66 -5.26
CA GLN A 188 13.30 4.93 -4.53
C GLN A 188 12.87 6.07 -5.45
N HIS A 189 13.33 6.06 -6.70
CA HIS A 189 12.94 7.01 -7.73
C HIS A 189 11.48 6.83 -8.14
N PHE A 190 11.01 5.58 -8.25
CA PHE A 190 9.61 5.28 -8.56
C PHE A 190 8.67 5.49 -7.37
N CYS A 191 9.16 5.46 -6.13
CA CYS A 191 8.33 5.61 -4.96
C CYS A 191 7.89 7.07 -4.72
N ASN A 192 6.60 7.25 -4.40
CA ASN A 192 6.01 8.55 -4.04
C ASN A 192 6.00 8.80 -2.52
N ALA A 193 6.68 7.97 -1.73
CA ALA A 193 6.84 8.23 -0.30
C ALA A 193 7.52 9.59 -0.09
N GLY A 194 7.18 10.24 1.03
CA GLY A 194 7.77 11.53 1.41
C GLY A 194 9.30 11.46 1.48
N GLY A 195 9.94 12.59 1.18
CA GLY A 195 11.38 12.76 1.39
C GLY A 195 11.73 12.82 2.88
N PHE A 196 13.03 12.71 3.18
CA PHE A 196 13.55 12.69 4.55
C PHE A 196 13.22 13.97 5.32
N LYS A 197 12.75 13.81 6.55
CA LYS A 197 12.48 14.93 7.47
C LYS A 197 13.36 14.81 8.72
N PRO A 198 14.46 15.58 8.81
CA PRO A 198 15.46 15.43 9.87
C PRO A 198 14.93 15.50 11.31
N PHE A 199 13.88 16.30 11.54
CA PHE A 199 13.34 16.56 12.88
C PHE A 199 12.22 15.60 13.30
N SER A 200 11.73 14.76 12.40
CA SER A 200 10.58 13.88 12.65
C SER A 200 10.82 12.42 12.27
N GLU A 201 11.85 12.14 11.48
CA GLU A 201 12.12 10.81 10.94
C GLU A 201 13.57 10.42 11.25
N ARG A 202 13.77 9.18 11.73
CA ARG A 202 15.11 8.61 11.95
C ARG A 202 15.74 8.08 10.67
N GLU A 203 14.91 7.74 9.69
CA GLU A 203 15.32 7.16 8.40
C GLU A 203 14.46 7.72 7.28
N CYS A 204 15.05 7.95 6.11
CA CYS A 204 14.33 8.34 4.91
C CYS A 204 13.42 7.19 4.43
N LYS A 205 12.11 7.45 4.31
CA LYS A 205 11.13 6.46 3.83
C LYS A 205 11.50 5.86 2.48
N LYS A 206 12.13 6.63 1.58
CA LYS A 206 12.57 6.14 0.28
C LYS A 206 13.73 5.16 0.37
N VAL A 207 14.68 5.38 1.29
CA VAL A 207 15.79 4.45 1.55
C VAL A 207 15.24 3.14 2.10
N LYS A 208 14.30 3.22 3.05
CA LYS A 208 13.62 2.04 3.60
C LYS A 208 12.92 1.19 2.54
N VAL A 209 12.30 1.81 1.52
CA VAL A 209 11.70 1.08 0.39
C VAL A 209 12.74 0.27 -0.39
N GLY A 210 13.94 0.82 -0.57
CA GLY A 210 15.08 0.10 -1.17
C GLY A 210 15.45 -1.13 -0.35
N HIS A 211 15.62 -0.98 0.96
CA HIS A 211 15.93 -2.10 1.86
C HIS A 211 14.85 -3.18 1.84
N ILE A 212 13.58 -2.78 1.93
CA ILE A 212 12.43 -3.69 1.86
C ILE A 212 12.42 -4.53 0.57
N LEU A 213 12.76 -3.92 -0.56
CA LEU A 213 12.86 -4.65 -1.83
C LEU A 213 14.00 -5.67 -1.77
N LEU A 214 15.19 -5.25 -1.36
CA LEU A 214 16.38 -6.12 -1.35
C LEU A 214 16.23 -7.29 -0.37
N GLU A 215 15.62 -7.07 0.79
CA GLU A 215 15.27 -8.14 1.74
C GLU A 215 14.28 -9.17 1.17
N GLY A 216 13.47 -8.76 0.19
CA GLY A 216 12.45 -9.60 -0.44
C GLY A 216 12.93 -10.32 -1.69
N ILE A 217 14.19 -10.16 -2.10
CA ILE A 217 14.77 -10.82 -3.28
C ILE A 217 15.39 -12.15 -2.87
N GLU A 218 14.97 -13.21 -3.54
CA GLU A 218 15.58 -14.54 -3.51
C GLU A 218 16.19 -14.82 -4.89
N ILE A 219 17.45 -15.26 -4.92
CA ILE A 219 18.20 -15.54 -6.16
C ILE A 219 18.30 -17.06 -6.33
N HIS A 220 17.93 -17.54 -7.51
CA HIS A 220 17.88 -18.95 -7.90
C HIS A 220 18.71 -19.23 -9.14
#